data_AF-A0A062TWT7-F1
#
_entry.id   AF-A0A062TWT7-F1
#
_cell.length_a   1.000
_cell.length_b   1.000
_cell.length_c   1.000
_cell.angle_alpha   90.00
_cell.angle_beta   90.00
_cell.angle_gamma   90.00
#
_symmetry.space_group_name_H-M   'P 1'
#
loop_
_entity.id
_entity.type
_entity.pdbx_description
1 polymer ?
#
loop_
_entity_poly.entity_id
_entity_poly.type
_entity_poly.pdbx_seq_one_letter_code
_entity_poly.pdbx_strand_id
1 'polypeptide(L)'
;MTGNKTALKRIFAVYCVTLGFAGLTGCASVSSASAEALLIRDADIFDVTDGSVQEADVLILDGRFSAVEDTITKYPSGTRIIEANGLALLPGLIDVHTHWTGMNGADRASIASDLLKAGVTTATDFHSAPESFESKRAYHKTIQSPHVFYAARIGVPYGHGTEWGDEHITKVIFSAREGQAAVESLLPYKPDAIKVFADGWRYGGVVNLTSINEDALEAVVDTASAAGLPVFSHTVTVEGGKIAAEGGVTAIVHAIQDADADEELVSLMQEHNVLYSPTLTVYEPFEHELAEMSKVAAAMVLYRQERSRANMRTFLDAGIRVALGTDQGIDNNPFGEADLRELELMVDFGLTPAEALQAATRNSAAVLKLEDDRGSIEVGKRADFILVDGRPWDSISDIRNVKHVFVDGVQVVADGQMTKPQDSGRPSATPAQAAIDDFESDDLTTKYGARRFKTYDGGLPRSEVMLGRVERVGGGKALHMSATMALKDDPFAFATLPLSPGEFVPVDASAFTGVRFEARGSDTYDIILSSTSGEGEHSFVAGPEWKTVEFSFASLKGEGGAPLDVSELLDVSFGMHAQADQSVWLEIDNVEFY
;
A
#
# COMPACT_ATOMS: atom_id res chain seq x y z
N MET A 1 28.43 -53.15 47.70
CA MET A 1 28.06 -52.17 48.75
C MET A 1 27.33 -51.04 48.04
N THR A 2 26.00 -51.16 47.89
CA THR A 2 24.98 -50.37 48.64
C THR A 2 25.14 -48.87 48.36
N GLY A 3 24.38 -48.21 47.51
CA GLY A 3 22.91 -48.03 47.41
C GLY A 3 22.71 -46.54 47.00
N ASN A 4 21.61 -46.00 46.51
CA ASN A 4 20.25 -46.46 46.30
C ASN A 4 19.58 -45.46 45.31
N LYS A 5 18.58 -45.93 44.56
CA LYS A 5 17.68 -45.16 43.68
C LYS A 5 16.72 -44.32 44.53
N THR A 6 16.20 -43.19 44.01
CA THR A 6 14.76 -42.95 43.71
C THR A 6 14.40 -41.46 43.55
N ALA A 7 13.48 -41.21 42.62
CA ALA A 7 12.78 -39.96 42.35
C ALA A 7 11.84 -39.53 43.48
N LEU A 8 11.51 -38.24 43.55
CA LEU A 8 10.26 -37.79 44.18
C LEU A 8 9.78 -36.42 43.65
N LYS A 9 8.49 -36.39 43.25
CA LYS A 9 7.64 -35.23 42.99
C LYS A 9 7.43 -34.37 44.25
N ARG A 10 7.37 -33.03 44.13
CA ARG A 10 6.60 -32.09 45.00
C ARG A 10 6.29 -30.83 44.17
N ILE A 11 5.03 -30.52 43.86
CA ILE A 11 4.05 -29.75 44.66
C ILE A 11 4.63 -28.41 45.12
N PHE A 12 4.19 -27.31 44.50
CA PHE A 12 4.25 -25.98 45.10
C PHE A 12 2.85 -25.36 45.10
N ALA A 13 2.41 -25.06 46.32
CA ALA A 13 1.16 -24.42 46.66
C ALA A 13 1.27 -22.90 46.41
N VAL A 14 0.20 -22.35 45.84
CA VAL A 14 0.00 -20.90 45.68
C VAL A 14 -0.49 -20.33 47.02
N TYR A 15 0.22 -19.32 47.53
CA TYR A 15 -0.20 -18.50 48.66
C TYR A 15 -1.24 -17.47 48.18
N CYS A 16 -2.48 -17.59 48.68
CA CYS A 16 -3.45 -16.50 48.63
C CYS A 16 -3.12 -15.47 49.72
N VAL A 17 -2.77 -14.25 49.32
CA VAL A 17 -2.85 -13.06 50.17
C VAL A 17 -4.04 -12.26 49.68
N THR A 18 -5.10 -12.23 50.49
CA THR A 18 -6.26 -11.36 50.32
C THR A 18 -5.94 -9.96 50.85
N LEU A 19 -5.94 -8.97 49.97
CA LEU A 19 -6.11 -7.56 50.32
C LEU A 19 -7.18 -6.98 49.39
N GLY A 20 -8.30 -6.60 50.00
CA GLY A 20 -9.43 -6.01 49.30
C GLY A 20 -9.14 -4.59 48.85
N PHE A 21 -9.51 -4.29 47.61
CA PHE A 21 -9.85 -2.95 47.17
C PHE A 21 -11.15 -3.04 46.39
N ALA A 22 -12.20 -2.41 46.93
CA ALA A 22 -13.43 -2.17 46.22
C ALA A 22 -13.16 -1.05 45.19
N GLY A 23 -13.19 -1.39 43.92
CA GLY A 23 -13.22 -0.45 42.81
C GLY A 23 -14.21 -0.98 41.78
N LEU A 24 -15.31 -0.24 41.56
CA LEU A 24 -16.20 -0.50 40.44
C LEU A 24 -15.42 -0.32 39.13
N THR A 25 -14.95 -1.39 38.54
CA THR A 25 -14.61 -1.42 37.12
C THR A 25 -15.87 -1.83 36.37
N GLY A 26 -16.62 -0.83 35.90
CA GLY A 26 -17.53 -1.04 34.79
C GLY A 26 -16.70 -1.52 33.61
N CYS A 27 -16.82 -2.80 33.28
CA CYS A 27 -16.44 -3.27 31.96
C CYS A 27 -17.33 -2.53 30.97
N ALA A 28 -16.82 -1.45 30.39
CA ALA A 28 -17.34 -0.95 29.13
C ALA A 28 -17.11 -2.08 28.13
N SER A 29 -18.15 -2.89 27.91
CA SER A 29 -18.25 -3.71 26.72
C SER A 29 -18.11 -2.75 25.55
N VAL A 30 -16.98 -2.78 24.87
CA VAL A 30 -16.86 -2.21 23.53
C VAL A 30 -17.88 -2.99 22.71
N SER A 31 -19.06 -2.42 22.52
CA SER A 31 -20.02 -2.93 21.56
C SER A 31 -19.31 -2.78 20.21
N SER A 32 -18.77 -3.87 19.68
CA SER A 32 -18.68 -3.98 18.23
C SER A 32 -20.08 -3.67 17.73
N ALA A 33 -20.23 -2.65 16.89
CA ALA A 33 -21.48 -2.47 16.18
C ALA A 33 -21.69 -3.76 15.37
N SER A 34 -22.53 -4.67 15.87
CA SER A 34 -22.95 -5.85 15.10
C SER A 34 -23.57 -5.31 13.82
N ALA A 35 -23.09 -5.76 12.66
CA ALA A 35 -23.77 -5.44 11.41
C ALA A 35 -25.25 -5.82 11.56
N GLU A 36 -26.14 -4.90 11.21
CA GLU A 36 -27.59 -5.14 11.27
C GLU A 36 -27.93 -6.35 10.41
N ALA A 37 -28.79 -7.25 10.90
CA ALA A 37 -29.27 -8.36 10.10
C ALA A 37 -29.93 -7.82 8.82
N LEU A 38 -29.54 -8.33 7.66
CA LEU A 38 -29.97 -7.85 6.35
C LEU A 38 -30.50 -9.01 5.53
N LEU A 39 -31.65 -8.82 4.88
CA LEU A 39 -32.20 -9.74 3.90
C LEU A 39 -32.30 -9.01 2.56
N ILE A 40 -31.56 -9.49 1.57
CA ILE A 40 -31.76 -9.13 0.16
C ILE A 40 -32.78 -10.12 -0.40
N ARG A 41 -33.85 -9.63 -0.99
CA ARG A 41 -34.88 -10.46 -1.62
C ARG A 41 -34.87 -10.36 -3.12
N ASP A 42 -35.17 -11.46 -3.80
CA ASP A 42 -35.48 -11.47 -5.24
C ASP A 42 -34.34 -10.86 -6.09
N ALA A 43 -33.11 -11.33 -5.87
CA ALA A 43 -31.92 -10.88 -6.58
C ALA A 43 -31.47 -11.90 -7.64
N ASP A 44 -31.02 -11.42 -8.80
CA ASP A 44 -30.35 -12.25 -9.82
C ASP A 44 -28.89 -12.47 -9.39
N ILE A 45 -28.60 -13.56 -8.69
CA ILE A 45 -27.26 -13.88 -8.17
C ILE A 45 -26.42 -14.54 -9.25
N PHE A 46 -25.29 -13.92 -9.61
CA PHE A 46 -24.27 -14.55 -10.46
C PHE A 46 -23.27 -15.33 -9.61
N ASP A 47 -23.27 -16.66 -9.77
CA ASP A 47 -22.31 -17.52 -9.12
C ASP A 47 -20.98 -17.51 -9.90
N VAL A 48 -20.00 -16.78 -9.37
CA VAL A 48 -18.66 -16.69 -9.96
C VAL A 48 -17.92 -18.04 -9.96
N THR A 49 -18.39 -19.06 -9.24
CA THR A 49 -17.73 -20.37 -9.18
C THR A 49 -17.94 -21.19 -10.45
N ASP A 50 -19.10 -21.07 -11.09
CA ASP A 50 -19.48 -21.84 -12.28
C ASP A 50 -20.13 -21.01 -13.41
N GLY A 51 -20.38 -19.72 -13.18
CA GLY A 51 -20.97 -18.80 -14.16
C GLY A 51 -22.50 -18.90 -14.27
N SER A 52 -23.16 -19.63 -13.37
CA SER A 52 -24.62 -19.74 -13.35
C SER A 52 -25.29 -18.49 -12.75
N VAL A 53 -26.57 -18.31 -13.08
CA VAL A 53 -27.40 -17.25 -12.51
C VAL A 53 -28.63 -17.88 -11.88
N GLN A 54 -28.94 -17.48 -10.64
CA GLN A 54 -30.12 -17.93 -9.91
C GLN A 54 -30.82 -16.76 -9.24
N GLU A 55 -32.16 -16.76 -9.28
CA GLU A 55 -33.00 -15.84 -8.51
C GLU A 55 -33.16 -16.40 -7.09
N ALA A 56 -32.74 -15.65 -6.08
CA ALA A 56 -32.81 -16.11 -4.69
C ALA A 56 -32.82 -14.96 -3.67
N ASP A 57 -33.18 -15.30 -2.44
CA ASP A 57 -33.03 -14.47 -1.26
C ASP A 57 -31.65 -14.73 -0.61
N VAL A 58 -31.01 -13.67 -0.09
CA VAL A 58 -29.74 -13.74 0.63
C VAL A 58 -29.90 -13.13 2.02
N LEU A 59 -29.70 -13.95 3.05
CA LEU A 59 -29.68 -13.50 4.45
C LEU A 59 -28.23 -13.26 4.90
N ILE A 60 -27.98 -12.07 5.43
CA ILE A 60 -26.71 -11.65 6.01
C ILE A 60 -26.90 -11.46 7.51
N LEU A 61 -26.06 -12.12 8.30
CA LEU A 61 -26.00 -11.99 9.75
C LEU A 61 -24.55 -11.71 10.17
N ASP A 62 -24.34 -10.74 11.05
CA ASP A 62 -23.02 -10.40 11.60
C ASP A 62 -21.94 -10.23 10.53
N GLY A 63 -22.32 -9.60 9.40
CA GLY A 63 -21.44 -9.29 8.28
C GLY A 63 -21.04 -10.50 7.43
N ARG A 64 -21.75 -11.63 7.53
CA ARG A 64 -21.50 -12.85 6.74
C ARG A 64 -22.76 -13.35 6.06
N PHE A 65 -22.60 -14.00 4.90
CA PHE A 65 -23.69 -14.72 4.25
C PHE A 65 -24.12 -15.89 5.14
N SER A 66 -25.36 -15.87 5.59
CA SER A 66 -25.93 -16.86 6.50
C SER A 66 -26.78 -17.90 5.76
N ALA A 67 -27.51 -17.47 4.72
CA ALA A 67 -28.29 -18.33 3.86
C ALA A 67 -28.46 -17.72 2.47
N VAL A 68 -28.53 -18.58 1.45
CA VAL A 68 -28.89 -18.27 0.06
C VAL A 68 -29.91 -19.32 -0.36
N GLU A 69 -31.17 -18.94 -0.52
CA GLU A 69 -32.29 -19.87 -0.76
C GLU A 69 -33.34 -19.20 -1.66
N ASP A 70 -34.11 -19.97 -2.44
CA ASP A 70 -35.21 -19.45 -3.29
C ASP A 70 -36.18 -18.53 -2.52
N THR A 71 -36.41 -18.79 -1.23
CA THR A 71 -37.26 -17.95 -0.38
C THR A 71 -36.89 -18.11 1.09
N ILE A 72 -36.47 -17.04 1.75
CA ILE A 72 -36.13 -17.04 3.18
C ILE A 72 -37.30 -16.49 4.00
N THR A 73 -38.00 -17.40 4.69
CA THR A 73 -39.16 -17.06 5.54
C THR A 73 -38.82 -16.90 7.02
N LYS A 74 -37.61 -17.29 7.44
CA LYS A 74 -37.15 -17.24 8.84
C LYS A 74 -35.87 -16.45 8.95
N TYR A 75 -35.95 -15.33 9.65
CA TYR A 75 -34.83 -14.43 9.94
C TYR A 75 -35.08 -13.72 11.27
N PRO A 76 -34.05 -13.19 11.93
CA PRO A 76 -34.21 -12.47 13.20
C PRO A 76 -35.21 -11.30 13.10
N SER A 77 -35.91 -11.03 14.20
CA SER A 77 -36.76 -9.83 14.29
C SER A 77 -35.90 -8.57 14.15
N GLY A 78 -36.39 -7.58 13.41
CA GLY A 78 -35.65 -6.34 13.12
C GLY A 78 -34.67 -6.46 11.95
N THR A 79 -34.65 -7.59 11.23
CA THR A 79 -33.89 -7.70 9.97
C THR A 79 -34.34 -6.64 8.98
N ARG A 80 -33.40 -5.82 8.50
CA ARG A 80 -33.62 -4.87 7.42
C ARG A 80 -33.83 -5.65 6.12
N ILE A 81 -34.86 -5.32 5.36
CA ILE A 81 -35.16 -5.97 4.09
C ILE A 81 -34.89 -4.99 2.95
N ILE A 82 -34.15 -5.44 1.94
CA ILE A 82 -33.95 -4.74 0.67
C ILE A 82 -34.52 -5.62 -0.42
N GLU A 83 -35.54 -5.10 -1.11
CA GLU A 83 -36.11 -5.76 -2.29
C GLU A 83 -35.17 -5.46 -3.48
N ALA A 84 -34.45 -6.45 -3.98
CA ALA A 84 -33.56 -6.28 -5.12
C ALA A 84 -34.34 -6.11 -6.43
N ASN A 85 -35.56 -6.66 -6.53
CA ASN A 85 -36.44 -6.53 -7.69
C ASN A 85 -35.73 -6.86 -9.03
N GLY A 86 -34.96 -7.95 -9.05
CA GLY A 86 -34.21 -8.37 -10.24
C GLY A 86 -32.89 -7.62 -10.49
N LEU A 87 -32.38 -6.83 -9.53
CA LEU A 87 -31.00 -6.36 -9.58
C LEU A 87 -30.03 -7.54 -9.55
N ALA A 88 -28.95 -7.44 -10.32
CA ALA A 88 -27.87 -8.39 -10.31
C ALA A 88 -27.07 -8.30 -9.01
N LEU A 89 -26.88 -9.43 -8.32
CA LEU A 89 -26.06 -9.54 -7.12
C LEU A 89 -24.75 -10.23 -7.45
N LEU A 90 -23.65 -9.54 -7.17
CA LEU A 90 -22.28 -10.00 -7.39
C LEU A 90 -21.47 -9.89 -6.10
N PRO A 91 -20.43 -10.73 -5.90
CA PRO A 91 -19.42 -10.44 -4.90
C PRO A 91 -18.81 -9.07 -5.14
N GLY A 92 -18.37 -8.40 -4.08
CA GLY A 92 -17.69 -7.12 -4.21
C GLY A 92 -16.41 -7.25 -5.03
N LEU A 93 -16.13 -6.25 -5.86
CA LEU A 93 -14.93 -6.27 -6.71
C LEU A 93 -13.68 -6.15 -5.84
N ILE A 94 -12.59 -6.77 -6.32
CA ILE A 94 -11.28 -6.82 -5.66
C ILE A 94 -10.21 -6.37 -6.67
N ASP A 95 -9.62 -5.20 -6.42
CA ASP A 95 -8.48 -4.68 -7.19
C ASP A 95 -7.16 -5.07 -6.50
N VAL A 96 -6.37 -5.91 -7.16
CA VAL A 96 -5.10 -6.42 -6.62
C VAL A 96 -3.88 -5.55 -6.93
N HIS A 97 -4.07 -4.40 -7.59
CA HIS A 97 -2.97 -3.46 -7.87
C HIS A 97 -3.42 -2.00 -7.96
N THR A 98 -3.29 -1.25 -6.85
CA THR A 98 -3.47 0.22 -6.85
C THR A 98 -2.37 0.94 -6.04
N HIS A 99 -2.21 2.24 -6.29
CA HIS A 99 -1.29 3.09 -5.54
C HIS A 99 -2.05 4.25 -4.91
N TRP A 100 -2.23 4.24 -3.59
CA TRP A 100 -2.98 5.30 -2.90
C TRP A 100 -2.08 6.52 -2.66
N THR A 101 -1.63 7.12 -3.77
CA THR A 101 -0.77 8.30 -3.82
C THR A 101 -1.58 9.60 -3.81
N GLY A 102 -0.90 10.70 -3.53
CA GLY A 102 -1.45 12.05 -3.73
C GLY A 102 -1.13 12.66 -5.10
N MET A 103 -0.53 11.91 -6.04
CA MET A 103 0.01 12.46 -7.31
C MET A 103 -1.07 13.16 -8.15
N ASN A 104 -2.31 12.64 -8.10
CA ASN A 104 -3.45 13.19 -8.83
C ASN A 104 -4.28 14.19 -8.00
N GLY A 105 -3.74 14.64 -6.87
CA GLY A 105 -4.44 15.50 -5.91
C GLY A 105 -5.54 14.80 -5.09
N ALA A 106 -5.69 13.48 -5.25
CA ALA A 106 -6.66 12.68 -4.51
C ALA A 106 -6.17 12.42 -3.08
N ASP A 107 -7.10 12.48 -2.11
CA ASP A 107 -6.85 12.09 -0.73
C ASP A 107 -7.40 10.68 -0.46
N ARG A 108 -7.00 10.06 0.66
CA ARG A 108 -7.43 8.69 0.97
C ARG A 108 -8.94 8.51 1.13
N ALA A 109 -9.66 9.55 1.59
CA ALA A 109 -11.11 9.48 1.73
C ALA A 109 -11.83 9.60 0.38
N SER A 110 -11.31 10.43 -0.54
CA SER A 110 -11.82 10.50 -1.91
C SER A 110 -11.54 9.19 -2.66
N ILE A 111 -10.32 8.65 -2.54
CA ILE A 111 -9.95 7.35 -3.13
C ILE A 111 -10.90 6.25 -2.64
N ALA A 112 -11.11 6.15 -1.33
CA ALA A 112 -12.04 5.18 -0.75
C ALA A 112 -13.47 5.33 -1.30
N SER A 113 -13.94 6.58 -1.46
CA SER A 113 -15.27 6.86 -2.00
C SER A 113 -15.41 6.44 -3.46
N ASP A 114 -14.39 6.72 -4.28
CA ASP A 114 -14.43 6.45 -5.72
C ASP A 114 -14.36 4.95 -5.99
N LEU A 115 -13.51 4.21 -5.28
CA LEU A 115 -13.46 2.75 -5.30
C LEU A 115 -14.80 2.12 -4.87
N LEU A 116 -15.37 2.58 -3.75
CA LEU A 116 -16.66 2.04 -3.27
C LEU A 116 -17.80 2.33 -4.25
N LYS A 117 -17.84 3.50 -4.89
CA LYS A 117 -18.85 3.81 -5.92
C LYS A 117 -18.73 2.93 -7.16
N ALA A 118 -17.51 2.52 -7.51
CA ALA A 118 -17.25 1.56 -8.58
C ALA A 118 -17.56 0.10 -8.19
N GLY A 119 -17.92 -0.17 -6.93
CA GLY A 119 -18.20 -1.52 -6.44
C GLY A 119 -16.98 -2.28 -5.93
N VAL A 120 -15.83 -1.63 -5.82
CA VAL A 120 -14.60 -2.20 -5.25
C VAL A 120 -14.71 -2.20 -3.73
N THR A 121 -14.73 -3.39 -3.14
CA THR A 121 -14.86 -3.61 -1.69
C THR A 121 -13.53 -4.00 -1.04
N THR A 122 -12.55 -4.43 -1.83
CA THR A 122 -11.19 -4.75 -1.40
C THR A 122 -10.21 -4.19 -2.41
N ALA A 123 -9.17 -3.51 -1.95
CA ALA A 123 -8.12 -2.93 -2.80
C ALA A 123 -6.76 -3.07 -2.13
N THR A 124 -5.70 -3.05 -2.93
CA THR A 124 -4.31 -3.06 -2.46
C THR A 124 -3.69 -1.66 -2.50
N ASP A 125 -2.68 -1.39 -1.69
CA ASP A 125 -1.89 -0.16 -1.72
C ASP A 125 -0.38 -0.48 -1.77
N PHE A 126 0.24 -0.16 -2.91
CA PHE A 126 1.65 -0.38 -3.20
C PHE A 126 2.54 0.88 -2.97
N HIS A 127 2.00 1.96 -2.38
CA HIS A 127 2.73 3.22 -2.21
C HIS A 127 2.84 3.67 -0.75
N SER A 128 2.63 2.78 0.21
CA SER A 128 2.71 3.12 1.63
C SER A 128 4.01 2.65 2.26
N ALA A 129 4.64 3.52 3.06
CA ALA A 129 5.74 3.11 3.92
C ALA A 129 5.25 2.11 5.00
N PRO A 130 5.96 1.00 5.26
CA PRO A 130 5.50 -0.03 6.20
C PRO A 130 5.19 0.47 7.61
N GLU A 131 5.93 1.47 8.12
CA GLU A 131 5.69 2.05 9.45
C GLU A 131 4.31 2.71 9.58
N SER A 132 3.71 3.14 8.47
CA SER A 132 2.38 3.76 8.47
C SER A 132 1.22 2.77 8.39
N PHE A 133 1.45 1.47 8.14
CA PHE A 133 0.38 0.51 7.87
C PHE A 133 -0.66 0.43 9.00
N GLU A 134 -0.21 0.36 10.26
CA GLU A 134 -1.11 0.29 11.40
C GLU A 134 -1.97 1.55 11.53
N SER A 135 -1.35 2.74 11.46
CA SER A 135 -2.04 4.03 11.55
C SER A 135 -3.03 4.23 10.39
N LYS A 136 -2.66 3.80 9.17
CA LYS A 136 -3.54 3.86 8.00
C LYS A 136 -4.72 2.91 8.14
N ARG A 137 -4.52 1.67 8.61
CA ARG A 137 -5.64 0.76 8.94
C ARG A 137 -6.54 1.32 10.02
N ALA A 138 -6.00 2.02 11.02
CA ALA A 138 -6.79 2.67 12.05
C ALA A 138 -7.65 3.80 11.45
N TYR A 139 -7.07 4.62 10.56
CA TYR A 139 -7.79 5.67 9.84
C TYR A 139 -8.90 5.11 8.93
N HIS A 140 -8.66 4.02 8.18
CA HIS A 140 -9.70 3.43 7.34
C HIS A 140 -10.93 2.93 8.12
N LYS A 141 -10.82 2.72 9.44
CA LYS A 141 -11.97 2.40 10.31
C LYS A 141 -12.79 3.62 10.71
N THR A 142 -12.27 4.84 10.54
CA THR A 142 -12.98 6.09 10.87
C THR A 142 -13.79 6.63 9.70
N ILE A 143 -13.55 6.13 8.48
CA ILE A 143 -14.23 6.50 7.24
C ILE A 143 -14.99 5.30 6.66
N GLN A 144 -15.84 5.51 5.64
CA GLN A 144 -16.32 4.38 4.82
C GLN A 144 -15.24 4.04 3.81
N SER A 145 -14.72 2.82 3.89
CA SER A 145 -13.56 2.40 3.11
C SER A 145 -13.76 0.98 2.60
N PRO A 146 -13.20 0.64 1.42
CA PRO A 146 -12.93 -0.76 1.11
C PRO A 146 -11.92 -1.33 2.11
N HIS A 147 -11.78 -2.65 2.13
CA HIS A 147 -10.68 -3.30 2.81
C HIS A 147 -9.36 -3.00 2.08
N VAL A 148 -8.44 -2.29 2.75
CA VAL A 148 -7.15 -1.91 2.15
C VAL A 148 -6.05 -2.85 2.59
N PHE A 149 -5.42 -3.49 1.61
CA PHE A 149 -4.31 -4.42 1.77
C PHE A 149 -2.99 -3.72 1.46
N TYR A 150 -2.04 -3.70 2.39
CA TYR A 150 -0.79 -2.98 2.22
C TYR A 150 0.34 -3.89 1.78
N ALA A 151 0.97 -3.55 0.65
CA ALA A 151 2.10 -4.27 0.10
C ALA A 151 3.42 -3.62 0.52
N ALA A 152 4.32 -4.38 1.14
CA ALA A 152 5.68 -3.91 1.39
C ALA A 152 6.56 -4.14 0.15
N ARG A 153 7.37 -3.14 -0.22
CA ARG A 153 8.14 -3.16 -1.46
C ARG A 153 9.60 -3.53 -1.24
N ILE A 154 10.11 -4.34 -2.15
CA ILE A 154 11.51 -4.76 -2.22
C ILE A 154 11.99 -4.58 -3.66
N GLY A 155 13.10 -3.90 -3.85
CA GLY A 155 13.75 -3.68 -5.14
C GLY A 155 15.26 -3.87 -5.04
N VAL A 156 15.96 -3.58 -6.14
CA VAL A 156 17.41 -3.72 -6.24
C VAL A 156 18.09 -2.38 -6.51
N PRO A 157 19.41 -2.23 -6.21
CA PRO A 157 20.13 -1.00 -6.52
C PRO A 157 19.98 -0.62 -8.01
N TYR A 158 19.53 0.60 -8.25
CA TYR A 158 19.30 1.14 -9.59
C TYR A 158 18.21 0.39 -10.38
N GLY A 159 17.36 -0.37 -9.70
CA GLY A 159 16.21 -1.08 -10.26
C GLY A 159 14.92 -0.28 -10.19
N HIS A 160 13.87 -0.79 -10.83
CA HIS A 160 12.53 -0.19 -10.70
C HIS A 160 12.02 -0.27 -9.26
N GLY A 161 11.25 0.75 -8.88
CA GLY A 161 10.81 0.98 -7.52
C GLY A 161 11.83 1.68 -6.63
N THR A 162 13.10 1.81 -7.07
CA THR A 162 14.20 2.41 -6.28
C THR A 162 14.76 3.69 -6.90
N GLU A 163 14.36 4.03 -8.12
CA GLU A 163 14.89 5.18 -8.88
C GLU A 163 14.66 6.52 -8.20
N TRP A 164 13.64 6.62 -7.36
CA TRP A 164 13.28 7.85 -6.65
C TRP A 164 14.14 8.12 -5.41
N GLY A 165 15.01 7.19 -5.00
CA GLY A 165 15.86 7.35 -3.82
C GLY A 165 15.14 7.13 -2.49
N ASP A 166 13.89 6.65 -2.51
CA ASP A 166 13.12 6.37 -1.31
C ASP A 166 13.35 4.96 -0.77
N GLU A 167 14.14 4.89 0.32
CA GLU A 167 14.43 3.66 1.07
C GLU A 167 13.44 3.42 2.24
N HIS A 168 12.54 4.37 2.51
CA HIS A 168 11.51 4.26 3.54
C HIS A 168 10.30 3.45 3.03
N ILE A 169 9.93 3.60 1.75
CA ILE A 169 8.90 2.77 1.10
C ILE A 169 9.49 1.47 0.52
N THR A 170 10.61 1.55 -0.21
CA THR A 170 11.17 0.39 -0.92
C THR A 170 12.48 -0.07 -0.29
N LYS A 171 12.51 -1.30 0.24
CA LYS A 171 13.75 -1.92 0.71
C LYS A 171 14.63 -2.31 -0.47
N VAL A 172 15.92 -2.04 -0.37
CA VAL A 172 16.89 -2.37 -1.41
C VAL A 172 17.68 -3.61 -0.99
N ILE A 173 17.75 -4.61 -1.87
CA ILE A 173 18.50 -5.86 -1.67
C ILE A 173 19.39 -6.16 -2.87
N PHE A 174 20.47 -6.90 -2.69
CA PHE A 174 21.32 -7.37 -3.78
C PHE A 174 21.55 -8.89 -3.77
N SER A 175 21.40 -9.54 -2.60
CA SER A 175 21.68 -10.97 -2.41
C SER A 175 20.52 -11.73 -1.77
N ALA A 176 20.51 -13.06 -1.90
CA ALA A 176 19.57 -13.96 -1.22
C ALA A 176 19.45 -13.68 0.30
N ARG A 177 20.58 -13.50 0.99
CA ARG A 177 20.59 -13.23 2.43
C ARG A 177 19.92 -11.90 2.78
N GLU A 178 20.12 -10.88 1.96
CA GLU A 178 19.45 -9.58 2.14
C GLU A 178 17.97 -9.69 1.81
N GLY A 179 17.58 -10.49 0.80
CA GLY A 179 16.18 -10.80 0.49
C GLY A 179 15.44 -11.41 1.67
N GLN A 180 16.00 -12.45 2.27
CA GLN A 180 15.46 -13.04 3.49
C GLN A 180 15.36 -12.01 4.63
N ALA A 181 16.46 -11.31 4.92
CA ALA A 181 16.50 -10.33 6.01
C ALA A 181 15.52 -9.16 5.80
N ALA A 182 15.31 -8.74 4.55
CA ALA A 182 14.37 -7.69 4.21
C ALA A 182 12.94 -8.13 4.55
N VAL A 183 12.51 -9.31 4.13
CA VAL A 183 11.17 -9.84 4.47
C VAL A 183 11.02 -9.98 5.98
N GLU A 184 11.99 -10.59 6.67
CA GLU A 184 11.97 -10.73 8.14
C GLU A 184 11.83 -9.37 8.85
N SER A 185 12.51 -8.33 8.35
CA SER A 185 12.42 -6.98 8.90
C SER A 185 11.06 -6.30 8.65
N LEU A 186 10.32 -6.75 7.63
CA LEU A 186 9.03 -6.20 7.25
C LEU A 186 7.87 -6.85 8.03
N LEU A 187 8.00 -8.11 8.45
CA LEU A 187 6.95 -8.86 9.16
C LEU A 187 6.36 -8.12 10.39
N PRO A 188 7.14 -7.43 11.24
CA PRO A 188 6.59 -6.69 12.37
C PRO A 188 5.55 -5.62 11.99
N TYR A 189 5.63 -5.07 10.77
CA TYR A 189 4.67 -4.08 10.25
C TYR A 189 3.39 -4.71 9.71
N LYS A 190 3.29 -6.05 9.71
CA LYS A 190 2.12 -6.82 9.24
C LYS A 190 1.68 -6.42 7.82
N PRO A 191 2.59 -6.52 6.83
CA PRO A 191 2.20 -6.40 5.42
C PRO A 191 1.17 -7.48 5.07
N ASP A 192 0.28 -7.19 4.13
CA ASP A 192 -0.60 -8.22 3.57
C ASP A 192 -0.03 -8.86 2.31
N ALA A 193 0.98 -8.24 1.70
CA ALA A 193 1.65 -8.71 0.50
C ALA A 193 3.09 -8.20 0.43
N ILE A 194 3.91 -8.87 -0.39
CA ILE A 194 5.23 -8.38 -0.78
C ILE A 194 5.21 -8.03 -2.27
N LYS A 195 5.80 -6.89 -2.64
CA LYS A 195 6.01 -6.47 -4.02
C LYS A 195 7.49 -6.53 -4.35
N VAL A 196 7.81 -7.17 -5.47
CA VAL A 196 9.14 -7.19 -6.08
C VAL A 196 9.09 -6.66 -7.52
N PHE A 197 10.27 -6.43 -8.09
CA PHE A 197 10.46 -5.96 -9.46
C PHE A 197 11.40 -6.94 -10.17
N ALA A 198 10.85 -7.86 -10.97
CA ALA A 198 11.66 -8.88 -11.63
C ALA A 198 12.54 -8.26 -12.71
N ASP A 199 11.99 -7.32 -13.49
CA ASP A 199 12.74 -6.64 -14.54
C ASP A 199 12.82 -5.12 -14.33
N GLY A 200 13.85 -4.54 -14.93
CA GLY A 200 14.07 -3.10 -14.97
C GLY A 200 13.72 -2.48 -16.33
N TRP A 201 12.91 -3.14 -17.16
CA TRP A 201 12.65 -2.63 -18.50
C TRP A 201 11.91 -1.29 -18.45
N ARG A 202 12.18 -0.43 -19.44
CA ARG A 202 11.62 0.92 -19.51
C ARG A 202 10.90 1.17 -20.82
N TYR A 203 10.13 0.17 -21.24
CA TYR A 203 9.17 0.27 -22.34
C TYR A 203 9.77 0.70 -23.69
N GLY A 204 11.08 0.48 -23.88
CA GLY A 204 11.83 0.94 -25.05
C GLY A 204 12.00 2.46 -25.17
N GLY A 205 11.55 3.24 -24.17
CA GLY A 205 11.61 4.70 -24.17
C GLY A 205 12.86 5.29 -23.53
N VAL A 206 13.43 4.60 -22.53
CA VAL A 206 14.69 4.98 -21.87
C VAL A 206 15.56 3.75 -21.57
N VAL A 207 16.76 3.96 -21.04
CA VAL A 207 17.70 2.90 -20.67
C VAL A 207 17.09 2.02 -19.58
N ASN A 208 17.23 0.69 -19.74
CA ASN A 208 16.75 -0.27 -18.75
C ASN A 208 17.51 -0.11 -17.42
N LEU A 209 16.76 -0.32 -16.34
CA LEU A 209 17.25 -0.39 -14.97
C LEU A 209 17.71 -1.80 -14.60
N THR A 210 18.33 -1.92 -13.42
CA THR A 210 18.77 -3.22 -12.88
C THR A 210 17.57 -4.13 -12.62
N SER A 211 17.71 -5.40 -13.00
CA SER A 211 16.74 -6.47 -12.71
C SER A 211 17.18 -7.24 -11.46
N ILE A 212 16.25 -7.90 -10.77
CA ILE A 212 16.57 -8.68 -9.57
C ILE A 212 17.35 -9.95 -9.94
N ASN A 213 18.28 -10.38 -9.08
CA ASN A 213 18.91 -11.69 -9.22
C ASN A 213 17.92 -12.80 -8.82
N GLU A 214 17.94 -13.93 -9.54
CA GLU A 214 17.05 -15.08 -9.28
C GLU A 214 17.17 -15.60 -7.83
N ASP A 215 18.37 -15.72 -7.29
CA ASP A 215 18.62 -16.19 -5.92
C ASP A 215 18.05 -15.23 -4.86
N ALA A 216 18.09 -13.92 -5.13
CA ALA A 216 17.47 -12.91 -4.29
C ALA A 216 15.94 -12.96 -4.36
N LEU A 217 15.37 -13.18 -5.54
CA LEU A 217 13.94 -13.34 -5.74
C LEU A 217 13.41 -14.59 -5.02
N GLU A 218 14.05 -15.74 -5.22
CA GLU A 218 13.71 -17.01 -4.56
C GLU A 218 13.71 -16.85 -3.04
N ALA A 219 14.76 -16.24 -2.47
CA ALA A 219 14.83 -16.01 -1.02
C ALA A 219 13.71 -15.11 -0.48
N VAL A 220 13.30 -14.09 -1.24
CA VAL A 220 12.14 -13.25 -0.89
C VAL A 220 10.86 -14.07 -0.93
N VAL A 221 10.64 -14.83 -2.00
CA VAL A 221 9.42 -15.64 -2.19
C VAL A 221 9.29 -16.73 -1.13
N ASP A 222 10.37 -17.46 -0.84
CA ASP A 222 10.39 -18.50 0.18
C ASP A 222 10.05 -17.93 1.57
N THR A 223 10.70 -16.81 1.93
CA THR A 223 10.50 -16.19 3.25
C THR A 223 9.09 -15.62 3.38
N ALA A 224 8.56 -14.98 2.33
CA ALA A 224 7.20 -14.44 2.32
C ALA A 224 6.15 -15.55 2.35
N SER A 225 6.35 -16.61 1.58
CA SER A 225 5.46 -17.78 1.53
C SER A 225 5.43 -18.52 2.86
N ALA A 226 6.56 -18.67 3.55
CA ALA A 226 6.64 -19.21 4.90
C ALA A 226 5.86 -18.36 5.94
N ALA A 227 5.74 -17.06 5.70
CA ALA A 227 4.91 -16.14 6.47
C ALA A 227 3.44 -16.08 6.00
N GLY A 228 3.07 -16.84 4.98
CA GLY A 228 1.72 -16.87 4.41
C GLY A 228 1.41 -15.74 3.44
N LEU A 229 2.36 -14.86 3.12
CA LEU A 229 2.13 -13.68 2.29
C LEU A 229 2.16 -14.02 0.78
N PRO A 230 1.29 -13.42 -0.05
CA PRO A 230 1.43 -13.43 -1.49
C PRO A 230 2.58 -12.50 -1.94
N VAL A 231 3.22 -12.86 -3.06
CA VAL A 231 4.28 -12.06 -3.69
C VAL A 231 3.85 -11.64 -5.09
N PHE A 232 3.93 -10.34 -5.34
CA PHE A 232 3.59 -9.71 -6.61
C PHE A 232 4.87 -9.28 -7.31
N SER A 233 5.02 -9.59 -8.60
CA SER A 233 6.15 -9.09 -9.39
C SER A 233 5.69 -8.03 -10.39
N HIS A 234 6.27 -6.84 -10.33
CA HIS A 234 6.30 -5.97 -11.51
C HIS A 234 7.13 -6.67 -12.58
N THR A 235 6.48 -7.01 -13.69
CA THR A 235 7.14 -7.67 -14.82
C THR A 235 6.44 -7.25 -16.10
N VAL A 236 7.21 -6.77 -17.05
CA VAL A 236 6.71 -6.23 -18.33
C VAL A 236 7.43 -6.85 -19.54
N THR A 237 8.36 -7.78 -19.28
CA THR A 237 9.12 -8.51 -20.29
C THR A 237 8.86 -10.02 -20.25
N VAL A 238 9.02 -10.71 -21.38
CA VAL A 238 8.91 -12.18 -21.45
C VAL A 238 9.97 -12.85 -20.58
N GLU A 239 11.23 -12.42 -20.68
CA GLU A 239 12.33 -13.01 -19.88
C GLU A 239 12.16 -12.72 -18.38
N GLY A 240 11.75 -11.50 -18.01
CA GLY A 240 11.37 -11.19 -16.63
C GLY A 240 10.18 -12.02 -16.16
N GLY A 241 9.26 -12.38 -17.07
CA GLY A 241 8.13 -13.29 -16.83
C GLY A 241 8.60 -14.67 -16.41
N LYS A 242 9.60 -15.20 -17.11
CA LYS A 242 10.19 -16.52 -16.81
C LYS A 242 10.86 -16.51 -15.44
N ILE A 243 11.68 -15.50 -15.16
CA ILE A 243 12.34 -15.31 -13.85
C ILE A 243 11.29 -15.22 -12.73
N ALA A 244 10.24 -14.41 -12.92
CA ALA A 244 9.19 -14.25 -11.93
C ALA A 244 8.42 -15.55 -11.69
N ALA A 245 8.07 -16.26 -12.78
CA ALA A 245 7.31 -17.50 -12.69
C ALA A 245 8.12 -18.64 -12.06
N GLU A 246 9.37 -18.84 -12.47
CA GLU A 246 10.29 -19.82 -11.90
C GLU A 246 10.58 -19.52 -10.41
N GLY A 247 10.73 -18.24 -10.07
CA GLY A 247 10.86 -17.79 -8.69
C GLY A 247 9.62 -18.02 -7.82
N GLY A 248 8.49 -18.45 -8.40
CA GLY A 248 7.29 -18.85 -7.66
C GLY A 248 6.45 -17.68 -7.12
N VAL A 249 6.49 -16.51 -7.77
CA VAL A 249 5.62 -15.40 -7.36
C VAL A 249 4.15 -15.78 -7.47
N THR A 250 3.30 -15.20 -6.62
CA THR A 250 1.86 -15.46 -6.63
C THR A 250 1.20 -14.88 -7.88
N ALA A 251 1.60 -13.67 -8.26
CA ALA A 251 1.09 -13.01 -9.46
C ALA A 251 2.17 -12.19 -10.18
N ILE A 252 2.17 -12.31 -11.50
CA ILE A 252 2.81 -11.35 -12.39
C ILE A 252 1.81 -10.22 -12.62
N VAL A 253 2.24 -9.00 -12.32
CA VAL A 253 1.44 -7.81 -12.54
C VAL A 253 2.06 -6.89 -13.58
N HIS A 254 1.18 -6.21 -14.30
CA HIS A 254 1.39 -5.48 -15.54
C HIS A 254 1.47 -6.36 -16.79
N ALA A 255 1.13 -5.74 -17.92
CA ALA A 255 1.13 -6.39 -19.20
C ALA A 255 2.56 -6.66 -19.69
N ILE A 256 2.84 -7.91 -20.09
CA ILE A 256 4.07 -8.25 -20.81
C ILE A 256 3.98 -7.70 -22.23
N GLN A 257 4.93 -6.84 -22.61
CA GLN A 257 4.79 -5.93 -23.76
C GLN A 257 5.99 -5.89 -24.70
N ASP A 258 7.12 -6.51 -24.36
CA ASP A 258 8.37 -6.45 -25.14
C ASP A 258 8.42 -7.43 -26.33
N ALA A 259 7.75 -8.58 -26.21
CA ALA A 259 7.67 -9.63 -27.20
C ALA A 259 6.40 -10.49 -27.02
N ASP A 260 6.19 -11.44 -27.93
CA ASP A 260 5.15 -12.47 -27.75
C ASP A 260 5.59 -13.46 -26.67
N ALA A 261 4.67 -13.83 -25.77
CA ALA A 261 4.88 -14.86 -24.76
C ALA A 261 5.12 -16.22 -25.44
N ASP A 262 6.17 -16.93 -25.01
CA ASP A 262 6.54 -18.23 -25.55
C ASP A 262 6.02 -19.40 -24.70
N GLU A 263 6.16 -20.61 -25.24
CA GLU A 263 5.71 -21.84 -24.57
C GLU A 263 6.41 -22.07 -23.22
N GLU A 264 7.64 -21.59 -23.07
CA GLU A 264 8.42 -21.70 -21.83
C GLU A 264 7.79 -20.85 -20.72
N LEU A 265 7.52 -19.57 -20.99
CA LEU A 265 6.85 -18.69 -20.03
C LEU A 265 5.48 -19.26 -19.60
N VAL A 266 4.68 -19.70 -20.57
CA VAL A 266 3.37 -20.31 -20.28
C VAL A 266 3.52 -21.54 -19.39
N SER A 267 4.48 -22.42 -19.70
CA SER A 267 4.73 -23.64 -18.94
C SER A 267 5.14 -23.33 -17.50
N LEU A 268 6.04 -22.35 -17.30
CA LEU A 268 6.46 -21.92 -15.97
C LEU A 268 5.29 -21.35 -15.16
N MET A 269 4.45 -20.50 -15.77
CA MET A 269 3.28 -19.95 -15.09
C MET A 269 2.30 -21.05 -14.68
N GLN A 270 2.10 -22.08 -15.51
CA GLN A 270 1.26 -23.23 -15.18
C GLN A 270 1.87 -24.10 -14.07
N GLU A 271 3.16 -24.44 -14.17
CA GLU A 271 3.87 -25.27 -13.20
C GLU A 271 3.85 -24.65 -11.80
N HIS A 272 4.09 -23.34 -11.72
CA HIS A 272 4.15 -22.59 -10.46
C HIS A 272 2.81 -21.97 -10.05
N ASN A 273 1.73 -22.22 -10.80
CA ASN A 273 0.38 -21.67 -10.56
C ASN A 273 0.35 -20.14 -10.42
N VAL A 274 1.12 -19.44 -11.27
CA VAL A 274 1.24 -17.98 -11.27
C VAL A 274 0.01 -17.36 -11.92
N LEU A 275 -0.61 -16.40 -11.23
CA LEU A 275 -1.72 -15.63 -11.77
C LEU A 275 -1.22 -14.40 -12.54
N TYR A 276 -2.07 -13.85 -13.40
CA TYR A 276 -1.74 -12.70 -14.24
C TYR A 276 -2.69 -11.52 -13.99
N SER A 277 -2.17 -10.31 -13.79
CA SER A 277 -2.96 -9.09 -13.64
C SER A 277 -2.39 -8.00 -14.55
N PRO A 278 -2.94 -7.79 -15.75
CA PRO A 278 -2.29 -7.02 -16.82
C PRO A 278 -2.29 -5.50 -16.64
N THR A 279 -3.15 -4.92 -15.79
CA THR A 279 -3.29 -3.46 -15.63
C THR A 279 -3.42 -2.75 -16.99
N LEU A 280 -4.40 -3.13 -17.81
CA LEU A 280 -4.54 -2.67 -19.19
C LEU A 280 -4.84 -1.17 -19.30
N THR A 281 -5.56 -0.59 -18.35
CA THR A 281 -5.96 0.84 -18.37
C THR A 281 -4.78 1.80 -18.40
N VAL A 282 -3.73 1.55 -17.61
CA VAL A 282 -2.54 2.43 -17.59
C VAL A 282 -1.77 2.41 -18.92
N TYR A 283 -2.05 1.44 -19.79
CA TYR A 283 -1.44 1.32 -21.12
C TYR A 283 -2.39 1.70 -22.27
N GLU A 284 -3.62 2.12 -21.97
CA GLU A 284 -4.61 2.43 -22.99
C GLU A 284 -4.15 3.59 -23.89
N PRO A 285 -4.05 3.39 -25.22
CA PRO A 285 -3.56 4.42 -26.11
C PRO A 285 -4.68 5.36 -26.51
N PHE A 286 -4.63 6.61 -26.06
CA PHE A 286 -5.59 7.62 -26.47
C PHE A 286 -5.14 8.38 -27.73
N GLU A 287 -6.03 8.54 -28.72
CA GLU A 287 -5.69 9.19 -30.00
C GLU A 287 -5.11 10.59 -29.82
N HIS A 288 -5.66 11.37 -28.87
CA HIS A 288 -5.21 12.73 -28.61
C HIS A 288 -3.79 12.74 -27.99
N GLU A 289 -3.44 11.78 -27.14
CA GLU A 289 -2.10 11.65 -26.58
C GLU A 289 -1.10 11.19 -27.66
N LEU A 290 -1.47 10.20 -28.47
CA LEU A 290 -0.65 9.73 -29.59
C LEU A 290 -0.35 10.84 -30.61
N ALA A 291 -1.31 11.76 -30.82
CA ALA A 291 -1.15 12.89 -31.75
C ALA A 291 -0.10 13.91 -31.28
N GLU A 292 0.11 14.05 -29.96
CA GLU A 292 1.12 14.93 -29.37
C GLU A 292 2.52 14.27 -29.31
N MET A 293 2.59 12.95 -29.50
CA MET A 293 3.85 12.20 -29.48
C MET A 293 4.61 12.27 -30.81
N SER A 294 5.93 12.02 -30.74
CA SER A 294 6.70 11.72 -31.96
C SER A 294 6.20 10.42 -32.62
N LYS A 295 6.33 10.31 -33.94
CA LYS A 295 5.93 9.09 -34.68
C LYS A 295 6.57 7.81 -34.13
N VAL A 296 7.82 7.89 -33.67
CA VAL A 296 8.55 6.74 -33.11
C VAL A 296 7.96 6.34 -31.77
N ALA A 297 7.68 7.31 -30.88
CA ALA A 297 7.07 7.05 -29.59
C ALA A 297 5.65 6.47 -29.74
N ALA A 298 4.83 7.05 -30.62
CA ALA A 298 3.48 6.54 -30.90
C ALA A 298 3.52 5.09 -31.47
N ALA A 299 4.44 4.79 -32.39
CA ALA A 299 4.62 3.44 -32.90
C ALA A 299 5.03 2.44 -31.80
N MET A 300 5.86 2.86 -30.85
CA MET A 300 6.27 2.02 -29.71
C MET A 300 5.10 1.73 -28.76
N VAL A 301 4.23 2.71 -28.49
CA VAL A 301 2.99 2.51 -27.71
C VAL A 301 2.10 1.48 -28.39
N LEU A 302 1.85 1.64 -29.70
CA LEU A 302 1.00 0.72 -30.46
C LEU A 302 1.58 -0.69 -30.54
N TYR A 303 2.90 -0.81 -30.72
CA TYR A 303 3.59 -2.10 -30.70
C TYR A 303 3.39 -2.83 -29.36
N ARG A 304 3.60 -2.14 -28.24
CA ARG A 304 3.40 -2.70 -26.91
C ARG A 304 1.96 -3.15 -26.68
N GLN A 305 0.98 -2.37 -27.13
CA GLN A 305 -0.42 -2.75 -27.00
C GLN A 305 -0.80 -3.95 -27.88
N GLU A 306 -0.20 -4.09 -29.06
CA GLU A 306 -0.34 -5.31 -29.86
C GLU A 306 0.18 -6.54 -29.11
N ARG A 307 1.39 -6.45 -28.50
CA ARG A 307 1.97 -7.54 -27.70
C ARG A 307 1.13 -7.86 -26.46
N SER A 308 0.71 -6.84 -25.72
CA SER A 308 -0.17 -6.98 -24.55
C SER A 308 -1.42 -7.80 -24.89
N ARG A 309 -2.09 -7.49 -26.00
CA ARG A 309 -3.28 -8.23 -26.44
C ARG A 309 -2.97 -9.65 -26.89
N ALA A 310 -1.89 -9.85 -27.64
CA ALA A 310 -1.48 -11.19 -28.10
C ALA A 310 -1.11 -12.10 -26.91
N ASN A 311 -0.40 -11.55 -25.92
CA ASN A 311 0.05 -12.27 -24.74
C ASN A 311 -1.12 -12.60 -23.82
N MET A 312 -2.04 -11.65 -23.62
CA MET A 312 -3.28 -11.89 -22.89
C MET A 312 -4.03 -13.10 -23.47
N ARG A 313 -4.20 -13.13 -24.80
CA ARG A 313 -4.85 -14.26 -25.47
C ARG A 313 -4.10 -15.58 -25.29
N THR A 314 -2.77 -15.54 -25.39
CA THR A 314 -1.91 -16.72 -25.17
C THR A 314 -2.09 -17.30 -23.77
N PHE A 315 -2.14 -16.44 -22.74
CA PHE A 315 -2.37 -16.86 -21.36
C PHE A 315 -3.78 -17.42 -21.14
N LEU A 316 -4.80 -16.80 -21.73
CA LEU A 316 -6.18 -17.29 -21.67
C LEU A 316 -6.34 -18.66 -22.35
N ASP A 317 -5.79 -18.82 -23.55
CA ASP A 317 -5.83 -20.09 -24.30
C ASP A 317 -5.10 -21.22 -23.53
N ALA A 318 -4.12 -20.88 -22.69
CA ALA A 318 -3.42 -21.78 -21.79
C ALA A 318 -4.09 -22.01 -20.42
N GLY A 319 -5.23 -21.34 -20.15
CA GLY A 319 -5.95 -21.46 -18.88
C GLY A 319 -5.28 -20.77 -17.68
N ILE A 320 -4.36 -19.83 -17.92
CA ILE A 320 -3.80 -18.97 -16.86
C ILE A 320 -4.91 -18.08 -16.33
N ARG A 321 -5.07 -18.05 -14.99
CA ARG A 321 -6.09 -17.22 -14.34
C ARG A 321 -5.68 -15.76 -14.35
N VAL A 322 -6.61 -14.92 -14.77
CA VAL A 322 -6.50 -13.47 -14.76
C VAL A 322 -7.17 -12.89 -13.52
N ALA A 323 -6.56 -11.89 -12.90
CA ALA A 323 -7.11 -11.09 -11.80
C ALA A 323 -7.22 -9.61 -12.20
N LEU A 324 -8.18 -8.90 -11.59
CA LEU A 324 -8.34 -7.46 -11.76
C LEU A 324 -7.24 -6.70 -11.02
N GLY A 325 -6.51 -5.88 -11.74
CA GLY A 325 -5.64 -4.84 -11.20
C GLY A 325 -5.51 -3.71 -12.20
N THR A 326 -5.33 -2.47 -11.73
CA THR A 326 -5.45 -1.29 -12.60
C THR A 326 -4.21 -0.41 -12.66
N ASP A 327 -3.36 -0.46 -11.63
CA ASP A 327 -2.27 0.51 -11.40
C ASP A 327 -2.79 1.95 -11.19
N GLN A 328 -4.04 2.09 -10.75
CA GLN A 328 -4.69 3.40 -10.54
C GLN A 328 -4.01 4.21 -9.43
N GLY A 329 -4.06 5.54 -9.57
CA GLY A 329 -3.32 6.49 -8.72
C GLY A 329 -1.93 6.89 -9.25
N ILE A 330 -1.58 6.43 -10.45
CA ILE A 330 -0.42 6.86 -11.24
C ILE A 330 -0.92 7.56 -12.51
N ASP A 331 -0.31 8.69 -12.87
CA ASP A 331 -0.62 9.49 -14.07
C ASP A 331 -2.14 9.75 -14.24
N ASN A 332 -2.67 9.67 -15.46
CA ASN A 332 -4.10 9.91 -15.75
C ASN A 332 -5.00 8.70 -15.50
N ASN A 333 -4.67 7.82 -14.54
CA ASN A 333 -5.46 6.61 -14.25
C ASN A 333 -6.33 6.78 -12.99
N PRO A 334 -7.61 7.20 -13.13
CA PRO A 334 -8.46 7.64 -12.01
C PRO A 334 -8.99 6.48 -11.16
N PHE A 335 -9.10 6.70 -9.86
CA PHE A 335 -9.67 5.72 -8.93
C PHE A 335 -11.12 5.36 -9.27
N GLY A 336 -11.46 4.07 -9.22
CA GLY A 336 -12.81 3.55 -9.44
C GLY A 336 -13.20 3.48 -10.92
N GLU A 337 -13.01 4.56 -11.70
CA GLU A 337 -13.28 4.51 -13.14
C GLU A 337 -12.32 3.57 -13.87
N ALA A 338 -11.05 3.52 -13.45
CA ALA A 338 -10.09 2.56 -13.98
C ALA A 338 -10.52 1.10 -13.76
N ASP A 339 -11.15 0.76 -12.64
CA ASP A 339 -11.65 -0.60 -12.37
C ASP A 339 -12.72 -1.02 -13.39
N LEU A 340 -13.68 -0.13 -13.63
CA LEU A 340 -14.78 -0.36 -14.58
C LEU A 340 -14.24 -0.46 -16.01
N ARG A 341 -13.26 0.39 -16.36
CA ARG A 341 -12.61 0.38 -17.68
C ARG A 341 -11.74 -0.85 -17.88
N GLU A 342 -11.01 -1.30 -16.86
CA GLU A 342 -10.18 -2.50 -16.91
C GLU A 342 -11.01 -3.74 -17.22
N LEU A 343 -12.20 -3.88 -16.61
CA LEU A 343 -13.14 -4.95 -16.94
C LEU A 343 -13.58 -4.94 -18.41
N GLU A 344 -13.86 -3.76 -18.96
CA GLU A 344 -14.20 -3.61 -20.38
C GLU A 344 -13.03 -3.98 -21.30
N LEU A 345 -11.81 -3.56 -20.93
CA LEU A 345 -10.59 -3.89 -21.66
C LEU A 345 -10.27 -5.38 -21.57
N MET A 346 -10.48 -6.03 -20.43
CA MET A 346 -10.32 -7.47 -20.28
C MET A 346 -11.22 -8.23 -21.25
N VAL A 347 -12.47 -7.79 -21.42
CA VAL A 347 -13.39 -8.39 -22.40
C VAL A 347 -12.93 -8.13 -23.83
N ASP A 348 -12.53 -6.89 -24.14
CA ASP A 348 -11.96 -6.55 -25.45
C ASP A 348 -10.69 -7.39 -25.77
N PHE A 349 -9.90 -7.70 -24.75
CA PHE A 349 -8.66 -8.49 -24.88
C PHE A 349 -8.87 -10.00 -24.86
N GLY A 350 -10.12 -10.47 -24.71
CA GLY A 350 -10.49 -11.86 -25.00
C GLY A 350 -11.28 -12.59 -23.92
N LEU A 351 -11.49 -11.99 -22.74
CA LEU A 351 -12.39 -12.57 -21.74
C LEU A 351 -13.85 -12.47 -22.20
N THR A 352 -14.66 -13.43 -21.81
CA THR A 352 -16.11 -13.23 -21.75
C THR A 352 -16.47 -12.28 -20.58
N PRO A 353 -17.64 -11.62 -20.59
CA PRO A 353 -18.07 -10.80 -19.47
C PRO A 353 -18.12 -11.57 -18.14
N ALA A 354 -18.57 -12.84 -18.16
CA ALA A 354 -18.56 -13.73 -17.00
C ALA A 354 -17.15 -13.99 -16.46
N GLU A 355 -16.17 -14.27 -17.33
CA GLU A 355 -14.77 -14.44 -16.91
C GLU A 355 -14.16 -13.14 -16.36
N ALA A 356 -14.53 -11.98 -16.90
CA ALA A 356 -14.07 -10.70 -16.37
C ALA A 356 -14.59 -10.45 -14.95
N LEU A 357 -15.85 -10.81 -14.67
CA LEU A 357 -16.40 -10.80 -13.31
C LEU A 357 -15.69 -11.79 -12.38
N GLN A 358 -15.33 -12.98 -12.87
CA GLN A 358 -14.52 -13.94 -12.10
C GLN A 358 -13.11 -13.40 -11.83
N ALA A 359 -12.51 -12.71 -12.80
CA ALA A 359 -11.21 -12.05 -12.66
C ALA A 359 -11.24 -11.03 -11.52
N ALA A 360 -12.27 -10.18 -11.48
CA ALA A 360 -12.44 -9.14 -10.47
C ALA A 360 -12.97 -9.60 -9.11
N THR A 361 -13.26 -10.89 -8.93
CA THR A 361 -13.81 -11.42 -7.67
C THR A 361 -12.97 -12.58 -7.17
N ARG A 362 -13.33 -13.82 -7.53
CA ARG A 362 -12.70 -15.04 -7.02
C ARG A 362 -11.22 -15.18 -7.39
N ASN A 363 -10.80 -14.72 -8.57
CA ASN A 363 -9.40 -14.83 -8.98
C ASN A 363 -8.55 -13.79 -8.23
N SER A 364 -9.01 -12.54 -8.14
CA SER A 364 -8.40 -11.52 -7.29
C SER A 364 -8.35 -11.93 -5.82
N ALA A 365 -9.40 -12.58 -5.29
CA ALA A 365 -9.36 -13.17 -3.95
C ALA A 365 -8.26 -14.22 -3.82
N ALA A 366 -8.05 -15.05 -4.85
CA ALA A 366 -6.98 -16.04 -4.86
C ALA A 366 -5.58 -15.46 -4.90
N VAL A 367 -5.37 -14.36 -5.63
CA VAL A 367 -4.10 -13.61 -5.58
C VAL A 367 -3.78 -13.16 -4.15
N LEU A 368 -4.78 -12.69 -3.42
CA LEU A 368 -4.64 -12.19 -2.04
C LEU A 368 -4.76 -13.27 -0.96
N LYS A 369 -4.95 -14.54 -1.34
CA LYS A 369 -5.19 -15.68 -0.42
C LYS A 369 -6.42 -15.48 0.48
N LEU A 370 -7.51 -14.99 -0.11
CA LEU A 370 -8.77 -14.64 0.56
C LEU A 370 -9.95 -15.54 0.18
N GLU A 371 -9.73 -16.63 -0.56
CA GLU A 371 -10.81 -17.47 -1.10
C GLU A 371 -11.73 -18.04 -0.03
N ASP A 372 -11.20 -18.28 1.18
CA ASP A 372 -11.98 -18.79 2.32
C ASP A 372 -12.81 -17.69 3.03
N ASP A 373 -12.50 -16.41 2.81
CA ASP A 373 -13.20 -15.28 3.46
C ASP A 373 -14.12 -14.53 2.53
N ARG A 374 -13.78 -14.32 1.25
CA ARG A 374 -14.57 -13.50 0.29
C ARG A 374 -14.27 -13.84 -1.18
N GLY A 375 -14.89 -13.09 -2.10
CA GLY A 375 -14.73 -13.24 -3.54
C GLY A 375 -15.79 -14.12 -4.21
N SER A 376 -16.77 -14.63 -3.44
CA SER A 376 -17.95 -15.35 -3.92
C SER A 376 -19.11 -15.22 -2.91
N ILE A 377 -20.34 -15.45 -3.37
CA ILE A 377 -21.55 -15.44 -2.52
C ILE A 377 -21.79 -16.86 -1.97
N GLU A 378 -21.05 -17.22 -0.92
CA GLU A 378 -21.15 -18.54 -0.28
C GLU A 378 -21.40 -18.41 1.23
N VAL A 379 -22.23 -19.29 1.78
CA VAL A 379 -22.56 -19.31 3.21
C VAL A 379 -21.28 -19.41 4.04
N GLY A 380 -21.16 -18.54 5.04
CA GLY A 380 -20.01 -18.42 5.93
C GLY A 380 -18.99 -17.38 5.48
N LYS A 381 -18.94 -17.01 4.19
CA LYS A 381 -18.07 -15.94 3.70
C LYS A 381 -18.56 -14.57 4.14
N ARG A 382 -17.64 -13.61 4.16
CA ARG A 382 -17.90 -12.21 4.44
C ARG A 382 -18.85 -11.61 3.40
N ALA A 383 -19.80 -10.82 3.88
CA ALA A 383 -20.81 -10.18 3.06
C ALA A 383 -20.29 -8.89 2.40
N ASP A 384 -19.32 -9.04 1.51
CA ASP A 384 -18.87 -7.99 0.60
C ASP A 384 -19.53 -8.23 -0.77
N PHE A 385 -20.49 -7.38 -1.15
CA PHE A 385 -21.28 -7.58 -2.37
C PHE A 385 -21.82 -6.27 -2.94
N ILE A 386 -22.20 -6.34 -4.21
CA ILE A 386 -22.79 -5.22 -4.95
C ILE A 386 -24.12 -5.62 -5.58
N LEU A 387 -25.00 -4.63 -5.75
CA LEU A 387 -26.22 -4.75 -6.54
C LEU A 387 -26.12 -3.83 -7.75
N VAL A 388 -26.31 -4.40 -8.93
CA VAL A 388 -26.12 -3.74 -10.23
C VAL A 388 -27.44 -3.72 -11.00
N ASP A 389 -27.75 -2.59 -11.61
CA ASP A 389 -28.91 -2.43 -12.50
C ASP A 389 -28.51 -2.79 -13.93
N GLY A 390 -28.69 -4.07 -14.27
CA GLY A 390 -28.27 -4.66 -15.54
C GLY A 390 -27.75 -6.07 -15.34
N ARG A 391 -27.19 -6.66 -16.41
CA ARG A 391 -26.69 -8.04 -16.43
C ARG A 391 -25.24 -8.04 -16.91
N PRO A 392 -24.28 -7.75 -16.02
CA PRO A 392 -22.87 -7.60 -16.41
C PRO A 392 -22.23 -8.90 -16.91
N TRP A 393 -22.81 -10.07 -16.65
CA TRP A 393 -22.40 -11.34 -17.25
C TRP A 393 -22.82 -11.50 -18.72
N ASP A 394 -23.81 -10.73 -19.18
CA ASP A 394 -24.24 -10.66 -20.58
C ASP A 394 -23.54 -9.50 -21.32
N SER A 395 -23.46 -8.33 -20.66
CA SER A 395 -22.81 -7.13 -21.18
C SER A 395 -21.99 -6.44 -20.10
N ILE A 396 -20.67 -6.57 -20.14
CA ILE A 396 -19.78 -6.11 -19.06
C ILE A 396 -19.97 -4.63 -18.72
N SER A 397 -20.36 -3.78 -19.69
CA SER A 397 -20.63 -2.35 -19.47
C SER A 397 -21.72 -2.07 -18.44
N ASP A 398 -22.63 -3.02 -18.19
CA ASP A 398 -23.68 -2.88 -17.17
C ASP A 398 -23.10 -2.75 -15.76
N ILE A 399 -21.83 -3.16 -15.54
CA ILE A 399 -21.13 -2.97 -14.27
C ILE A 399 -21.06 -1.49 -13.86
N ARG A 400 -21.13 -0.56 -14.81
CA ARG A 400 -21.17 0.89 -14.54
C ARG A 400 -22.45 1.33 -13.82
N ASN A 401 -23.46 0.49 -13.76
CA ASN A 401 -24.74 0.77 -13.11
C ASN A 401 -24.82 0.21 -11.67
N VAL A 402 -23.71 0.18 -10.93
CA VAL A 402 -23.70 -0.16 -9.49
C VAL A 402 -24.67 0.76 -8.73
N LYS A 403 -25.64 0.17 -8.02
CA LYS A 403 -26.63 0.90 -7.20
C LYS A 403 -26.30 0.82 -5.73
N HIS A 404 -25.97 -0.36 -5.24
CA HIS A 404 -25.72 -0.58 -3.82
C HIS A 404 -24.42 -1.35 -3.62
N VAL A 405 -23.65 -0.95 -2.61
CA VAL A 405 -22.40 -1.61 -2.24
C VAL A 405 -22.41 -1.85 -0.74
N PHE A 406 -22.03 -3.07 -0.37
CA PHE A 406 -21.98 -3.54 1.00
C PHE A 406 -20.58 -4.03 1.32
N VAL A 407 -20.04 -3.58 2.45
CA VAL A 407 -18.77 -4.02 3.03
C VAL A 407 -19.07 -4.54 4.42
N ASP A 408 -18.68 -5.76 4.74
CA ASP A 408 -19.05 -6.44 6.00
C ASP A 408 -20.57 -6.46 6.26
N GLY A 409 -21.38 -6.58 5.21
CA GLY A 409 -22.84 -6.51 5.27
C GLY A 409 -23.41 -5.11 5.57
N VAL A 410 -22.55 -4.09 5.71
CA VAL A 410 -22.96 -2.70 5.94
C VAL A 410 -23.06 -1.98 4.61
N GLN A 411 -24.23 -1.40 4.33
CA GLN A 411 -24.43 -0.60 3.12
C GLN A 411 -23.60 0.68 3.19
N VAL A 412 -22.66 0.83 2.25
CA VAL A 412 -21.78 2.01 2.13
C VAL A 412 -22.15 2.89 0.95
N VAL A 413 -22.70 2.31 -0.12
CA VAL A 413 -23.29 3.04 -1.27
C VAL A 413 -24.76 2.68 -1.40
N ALA A 414 -25.61 3.68 -1.63
CA ALA A 414 -27.02 3.54 -1.93
C ALA A 414 -27.39 4.44 -3.12
N ASP A 415 -28.07 3.86 -4.11
CA ASP A 415 -28.47 4.53 -5.36
C ASP A 415 -27.28 5.25 -6.05
N GLY A 416 -26.10 4.63 -6.03
CA GLY A 416 -24.87 5.15 -6.61
C GLY A 416 -24.22 6.28 -5.82
N GLN A 417 -24.69 6.58 -4.60
CA GLN A 417 -24.15 7.63 -3.73
C GLN A 417 -23.63 7.06 -2.41
N MET A 418 -22.58 7.68 -1.86
CA MET A 418 -22.10 7.32 -0.52
C MET A 418 -23.21 7.56 0.51
N THR A 419 -23.39 6.61 1.42
CA THR A 419 -24.41 6.69 2.49
C THR A 419 -24.02 7.66 3.60
N LYS A 420 -22.73 7.98 3.72
CA LYS A 420 -22.21 9.05 4.58
C LYS A 420 -21.26 9.92 3.76
N PRO A 421 -21.30 11.25 3.94
CA PRO A 421 -20.21 12.12 3.50
C PRO A 421 -18.90 11.62 4.08
N GLN A 422 -17.83 11.66 3.28
CA GLN A 422 -16.47 11.48 3.79
C GLN A 422 -15.87 12.88 4.00
N ASP A 423 -15.31 13.12 5.17
CA ASP A 423 -14.51 14.32 5.40
C ASP A 423 -13.15 14.17 4.69
N SER A 424 -12.62 15.28 4.19
CA SER A 424 -11.36 15.31 3.45
C SER A 424 -10.16 15.17 4.39
N GLY A 425 -9.26 14.26 4.05
CA GLY A 425 -7.83 14.38 4.37
C GLY A 425 -7.41 13.99 5.79
N ARG A 426 -6.93 12.75 5.94
CA ARG A 426 -6.02 12.30 7.01
C ARG A 426 -6.61 12.23 8.44
N PRO A 427 -5.98 11.47 9.35
CA PRO A 427 -6.35 11.49 10.76
C PRO A 427 -6.08 12.88 11.38
N SER A 428 -6.86 13.25 12.39
CA SER A 428 -6.64 14.49 13.13
C SER A 428 -5.25 14.56 13.75
N ALA A 429 -4.66 15.77 13.74
CA ALA A 429 -3.37 16.02 14.35
C ALA A 429 -3.36 15.66 15.85
N THR A 430 -2.24 15.13 16.32
CA THR A 430 -2.00 14.84 17.74
C THR A 430 -1.16 15.95 18.39
N PRO A 431 -1.38 16.31 19.66
CA PRO A 431 -0.58 17.36 20.30
C PRO A 431 0.92 17.02 20.31
N ALA A 432 1.76 17.99 19.92
CA ALA A 432 3.20 17.82 19.97
C ALA A 432 3.72 17.67 21.40
N GLN A 433 4.74 16.84 21.55
CA GLN A 433 5.63 16.83 22.71
C GLN A 433 6.91 17.61 22.39
N ALA A 434 7.52 18.23 23.41
CA ALA A 434 8.69 19.08 23.21
C ALA A 434 9.85 18.31 22.56
N ALA A 435 10.24 17.16 23.11
CA ALA A 435 11.37 16.39 22.59
C ALA A 435 11.01 15.68 21.28
N ILE A 436 11.76 15.99 20.21
CA ILE A 436 11.67 15.32 18.92
C ILE A 436 12.65 14.16 18.89
N ASP A 437 13.92 14.42 19.18
CA ASP A 437 14.95 13.38 19.24
C ASP A 437 16.20 13.81 20.03
N ASP A 438 16.72 12.89 20.85
CA ASP A 438 17.99 13.01 21.58
C ASP A 438 19.01 11.95 21.14
N PHE A 439 18.67 11.13 20.15
CA PHE A 439 19.51 10.08 19.56
C PHE A 439 19.98 8.97 20.52
N GLU A 440 19.46 8.93 21.74
CA GLU A 440 19.87 7.96 22.75
C GLU A 440 19.18 6.60 22.58
N SER A 441 17.98 6.57 21.98
CA SER A 441 17.13 5.38 21.90
C SER A 441 17.82 4.20 21.22
N ASP A 442 17.75 3.01 21.81
CA ASP A 442 18.40 1.81 21.28
C ASP A 442 17.67 1.20 20.07
N ASP A 443 16.38 1.50 19.91
CA ASP A 443 15.54 1.06 18.79
C ASP A 443 15.64 1.95 17.54
N LEU A 444 16.48 3.00 17.58
CA LEU A 444 16.73 3.94 16.49
C LEU A 444 15.51 4.77 16.04
N THR A 445 14.50 4.92 16.90
CA THR A 445 13.35 5.79 16.61
C THR A 445 13.54 7.20 17.17
N THR A 446 12.73 8.13 16.66
CA THR A 446 12.46 9.43 17.29
C THR A 446 11.66 9.24 18.58
N LYS A 447 11.48 10.31 19.35
CA LYS A 447 10.59 10.29 20.53
C LYS A 447 9.11 10.17 20.15
N TYR A 448 8.79 10.26 18.87
CA TYR A 448 7.47 9.97 18.29
C TYR A 448 7.32 8.52 17.83
N GLY A 449 8.33 7.66 18.08
CA GLY A 449 8.27 6.23 17.77
C GLY A 449 8.44 5.90 16.27
N ALA A 450 8.96 6.84 15.48
CA ALA A 450 9.18 6.67 14.04
C ALA A 450 10.67 6.50 13.74
N ARG A 451 11.03 5.68 12.74
CA ARG A 451 12.44 5.58 12.33
C ARG A 451 12.88 6.80 11.56
N ARG A 452 14.13 7.18 11.79
CA ARG A 452 14.84 8.19 11.00
C ARG A 452 15.16 7.60 9.63
N PHE A 453 15.07 8.42 8.60
CA PHE A 453 15.48 8.02 7.26
C PHE A 453 16.25 9.15 6.58
N LYS A 454 16.78 8.84 5.40
CA LYS A 454 17.51 9.78 4.55
C LYS A 454 16.67 10.10 3.34
N THR A 455 16.66 11.37 2.95
CA THR A 455 16.00 11.87 1.75
C THR A 455 17.07 12.51 0.89
N TYR A 456 17.16 12.10 -0.36
CA TYR A 456 18.23 12.53 -1.24
C TYR A 456 17.77 12.51 -2.68
N ASP A 457 18.51 13.20 -3.54
CA ASP A 457 18.10 13.40 -4.92
C ASP A 457 17.86 12.10 -5.70
N GLY A 458 16.70 12.00 -6.35
CA GLY A 458 16.31 10.87 -7.19
C GLY A 458 16.99 10.88 -8.58
N GLY A 459 16.79 9.80 -9.35
CA GLY A 459 17.40 9.61 -10.67
C GLY A 459 18.87 9.20 -10.61
N LEU A 460 19.50 9.00 -11.76
CA LEU A 460 20.90 8.55 -11.85
C LEU A 460 21.77 9.59 -12.59
N PRO A 461 22.96 9.94 -12.07
CA PRO A 461 23.51 9.57 -10.75
C PRO A 461 22.74 10.24 -9.59
N ARG A 462 22.91 9.71 -8.37
CA ARG A 462 22.32 10.23 -7.13
C ARG A 462 23.33 10.34 -6.00
N SER A 463 23.06 11.23 -5.06
CA SER A 463 23.95 11.47 -3.92
C SER A 463 24.06 10.23 -3.03
N GLU A 464 25.28 10.00 -2.53
CA GLU A 464 25.56 8.91 -1.61
C GLU A 464 25.46 9.45 -0.19
N VAL A 465 24.52 8.92 0.61
CA VAL A 465 24.25 9.41 1.97
C VAL A 465 24.40 8.28 2.98
N MET A 466 25.21 8.54 4.01
CA MET A 466 25.34 7.69 5.20
C MET A 466 24.71 8.41 6.39
N LEU A 467 23.81 7.69 7.08
CA LEU A 467 23.16 8.15 8.30
C LEU A 467 23.48 7.17 9.44
N GLY A 468 23.90 7.67 10.59
CA GLY A 468 24.26 6.84 11.74
C GLY A 468 24.32 7.61 13.04
N ARG A 469 24.66 6.93 14.14
CA ARG A 469 24.90 7.57 15.44
C ARG A 469 26.39 7.57 15.77
N VAL A 470 26.84 8.62 16.42
CA VAL A 470 28.22 8.78 16.91
C VAL A 470 28.22 9.12 18.40
N GLU A 471 29.23 8.67 19.14
CA GLU A 471 29.40 9.03 20.54
C GLU A 471 29.93 10.46 20.69
N ARG A 472 29.39 11.22 21.65
CA ARG A 472 29.85 12.57 21.96
C ARG A 472 30.98 12.58 22.97
N VAL A 473 31.93 13.49 22.77
CA VAL A 473 32.97 13.79 23.77
C VAL A 473 32.29 14.47 24.97
N GLY A 474 32.07 13.71 26.05
CA GLY A 474 31.30 14.15 27.21
C GLY A 474 30.17 13.21 27.62
N GLY A 475 29.87 12.21 26.79
CA GLY A 475 28.79 11.25 27.00
C GLY A 475 27.57 11.55 26.13
N GLY A 476 26.79 10.51 25.84
CA GLY A 476 25.65 10.56 24.93
C GLY A 476 26.01 10.29 23.47
N LYS A 477 24.99 10.32 22.61
CA LYS A 477 25.07 10.04 21.17
C LYS A 477 24.52 11.23 20.39
N ALA A 478 24.98 11.42 19.16
CA ALA A 478 24.42 12.37 18.20
C ALA A 478 24.08 11.64 16.91
N LEU A 479 23.18 12.21 16.11
CA LEU A 479 23.03 11.82 14.72
C LEU A 479 24.22 12.33 13.92
N HIS A 480 24.73 11.50 13.02
CA HIS A 480 25.74 11.86 12.03
C HIS A 480 25.20 11.56 10.65
N MET A 481 25.24 12.56 9.78
CA MET A 481 25.03 12.45 8.35
C MET A 481 26.31 12.80 7.62
N SER A 482 26.71 11.98 6.64
CA SER A 482 27.71 12.37 5.63
C SER A 482 27.15 12.10 4.25
N ALA A 483 27.48 12.97 3.30
CA ALA A 483 26.99 12.87 1.94
C ALA A 483 28.09 13.22 0.92
N THR A 484 28.09 12.53 -0.21
CA THR A 484 28.82 12.92 -1.43
C THR A 484 27.81 13.20 -2.52
N MET A 485 27.83 14.44 -3.01
CA MET A 485 26.81 14.98 -3.88
C MET A 485 26.96 14.49 -5.32
N ALA A 486 25.85 14.09 -5.94
CA ALA A 486 25.83 13.62 -7.31
C ALA A 486 26.38 14.64 -8.31
N LEU A 487 26.94 14.13 -9.41
CA LEU A 487 27.33 14.94 -10.56
C LEU A 487 26.12 15.38 -11.40
N LYS A 488 25.28 16.26 -10.84
CA LYS A 488 24.14 16.88 -11.52
C LYS A 488 23.84 18.27 -11.00
N ASP A 489 22.84 18.92 -11.58
CA ASP A 489 22.34 20.20 -11.09
C ASP A 489 21.58 19.99 -9.79
N ASP A 490 21.86 20.85 -8.80
CA ASP A 490 21.17 20.94 -7.52
C ASP A 490 21.00 19.60 -6.74
N PRO A 491 22.09 18.84 -6.50
CA PRO A 491 22.05 17.64 -5.67
C PRO A 491 21.76 18.00 -4.21
N PHE A 492 21.08 17.10 -3.50
CA PHE A 492 20.68 17.33 -2.11
C PHE A 492 20.72 16.05 -1.27
N ALA A 493 20.93 16.24 0.03
CA ALA A 493 20.91 15.18 1.03
C ALA A 493 20.39 15.70 2.37
N PHE A 494 19.41 15.00 2.93
CA PHE A 494 18.76 15.30 4.21
C PHE A 494 18.65 14.05 5.08
N ALA A 495 18.72 14.28 6.40
CA ALA A 495 18.31 13.36 7.45
C ALA A 495 16.95 13.80 7.99
N THR A 496 15.95 12.93 7.88
CA THR A 496 14.56 13.22 8.25
C THR A 496 14.22 12.57 9.60
N LEU A 497 13.60 13.36 10.48
CA LEU A 497 13.09 12.95 11.79
C LEU A 497 11.55 13.03 11.78
N PRO A 498 10.86 11.91 11.53
CA PRO A 498 9.41 11.92 11.48
C PRO A 498 8.76 12.15 12.85
N LEU A 499 7.66 12.88 12.84
CA LEU A 499 6.81 13.14 14.01
C LEU A 499 5.69 12.11 14.17
N SER A 500 5.58 11.15 13.26
CA SER A 500 4.79 9.93 13.43
C SER A 500 5.28 8.80 12.52
N PRO A 501 4.99 7.52 12.84
CA PRO A 501 5.36 6.40 12.00
C PRO A 501 4.84 6.54 10.56
N GLY A 502 5.78 6.61 9.60
CA GLY A 502 5.54 6.83 8.18
C GLY A 502 4.77 8.11 7.85
N GLU A 503 4.94 9.15 8.68
CA GLU A 503 4.52 10.54 8.40
C GLU A 503 3.03 10.68 8.10
N PHE A 504 2.24 9.76 8.66
CA PHE A 504 0.82 9.65 8.32
C PHE A 504 -0.09 10.43 9.27
N VAL A 505 0.23 10.43 10.56
CA VAL A 505 -0.54 11.17 11.59
C VAL A 505 0.13 12.52 11.82
N PRO A 506 -0.52 13.65 11.51
CA PRO A 506 0.07 14.96 11.76
C PRO A 506 0.25 15.26 13.24
N VAL A 507 1.12 16.21 13.54
CA VAL A 507 1.42 16.67 14.89
C VAL A 507 1.20 18.18 15.00
N ASP A 508 0.43 18.58 16.02
CA ASP A 508 0.11 19.98 16.31
C ASP A 508 1.15 20.59 17.25
N ALA A 509 2.06 21.37 16.67
CA ALA A 509 3.10 22.11 17.38
C ALA A 509 2.72 23.55 17.72
N SER A 510 1.44 23.95 17.57
CA SER A 510 0.98 25.33 17.81
C SER A 510 1.17 25.82 19.25
N ALA A 511 1.42 24.90 20.19
CA ALA A 511 1.76 25.23 21.58
C ALA A 511 3.21 25.73 21.76
N PHE A 512 4.06 25.61 20.74
CA PHE A 512 5.48 25.96 20.75
C PHE A 512 5.77 27.15 19.83
N THR A 513 6.97 27.71 19.95
CA THR A 513 7.38 28.93 19.23
C THR A 513 8.42 28.71 18.15
N GLY A 514 9.11 27.56 18.17
CA GLY A 514 10.19 27.24 17.27
C GLY A 514 10.83 25.89 17.56
N VAL A 515 11.95 25.62 16.88
CA VAL A 515 12.79 24.43 17.07
C VAL A 515 14.17 24.83 17.59
N ARG A 516 14.66 24.10 18.58
CA ARG A 516 16.02 24.18 19.14
C ARG A 516 16.73 22.87 18.90
N PHE A 517 18.01 22.94 18.59
CA PHE A 517 18.89 21.76 18.51
C PHE A 517 20.36 22.16 18.71
N GLU A 518 21.22 21.18 18.93
CA GLU A 518 22.67 21.36 18.87
C GLU A 518 23.20 20.84 17.53
N ALA A 519 24.11 21.57 16.89
CA ALA A 519 24.72 21.14 15.65
C ALA A 519 26.21 21.46 15.55
N ARG A 520 26.93 20.64 14.78
CA ARG A 520 28.26 20.92 14.23
C ARG A 520 28.37 20.31 12.83
N GLY A 521 29.20 20.89 11.98
CA GLY A 521 29.33 20.46 10.59
C GLY A 521 30.46 21.16 9.86
N SER A 522 30.36 21.17 8.53
CA SER A 522 31.37 21.75 7.64
C SER A 522 30.90 22.93 6.80
N ASP A 523 29.60 23.25 6.80
CA ASP A 523 28.99 24.20 5.87
C ASP A 523 27.74 24.91 6.43
N THR A 524 26.99 25.55 5.54
CA THR A 524 25.62 26.03 5.76
C THR A 524 24.66 24.91 5.41
N TYR A 525 23.68 24.69 6.28
CA TYR A 525 22.67 23.63 6.17
C TYR A 525 21.29 24.24 6.28
N ASP A 526 20.28 23.49 5.87
CA ASP A 526 18.88 23.84 5.95
C ASP A 526 18.17 22.89 6.91
N ILE A 527 17.22 23.45 7.65
CA ILE A 527 16.18 22.69 8.34
C ILE A 527 14.85 22.93 7.62
N ILE A 528 14.17 21.83 7.30
CA ILE A 528 12.86 21.82 6.65
C ILE A 528 11.85 21.23 7.63
N LEU A 529 10.73 21.92 7.81
CA LEU A 529 9.55 21.40 8.48
C LEU A 529 8.46 21.19 7.44
N SER A 530 8.03 19.96 7.28
CA SER A 530 6.97 19.60 6.34
C SER A 530 5.64 19.47 7.08
N SER A 531 4.58 20.01 6.48
CA SER A 531 3.20 19.91 6.95
C SER A 531 2.30 19.35 5.85
N THR A 532 1.04 19.10 6.18
CA THR A 532 0.04 18.65 5.19
C THR A 532 -0.23 19.67 4.08
N SER A 533 0.15 20.94 4.27
CA SER A 533 -0.12 22.05 3.34
C SER A 533 1.13 22.64 2.69
N GLY A 534 2.32 22.12 2.99
CA GLY A 534 3.58 22.55 2.37
C GLY A 534 4.76 22.45 3.32
N GLU A 535 5.88 23.03 2.93
CA GLU A 535 7.14 22.95 3.67
C GLU A 535 7.66 24.34 4.00
N GLY A 536 8.28 24.49 5.17
CA GLY A 536 8.95 25.72 5.58
C GLY A 536 10.43 25.47 5.85
N GLU A 537 11.28 26.32 5.33
CA GLU A 537 12.75 26.17 5.38
C GLU A 537 13.44 27.29 6.19
N HIS A 538 14.53 26.94 6.87
CA HIS A 538 15.45 27.89 7.50
C HIS A 538 16.91 27.44 7.36
N SER A 539 17.80 28.33 6.93
CA SER A 539 19.24 28.02 6.83
C SER A 539 20.01 28.38 8.11
N PHE A 540 20.99 27.56 8.47
CA PHE A 540 21.88 27.77 9.61
C PHE A 540 23.32 27.37 9.27
N VAL A 541 24.30 27.98 9.95
CA VAL A 541 25.73 27.70 9.74
C VAL A 541 26.26 26.79 10.84
N ALA A 542 26.82 25.64 10.47
CA ALA A 542 27.44 24.71 11.40
C ALA A 542 28.94 24.56 11.12
N GLY A 543 29.77 24.95 12.09
CA GLY A 543 31.22 24.74 12.07
C GLY A 543 31.63 23.49 12.85
N PRO A 544 32.93 23.20 13.00
CA PRO A 544 33.41 21.97 13.64
C PRO A 544 33.10 21.86 15.14
N GLU A 545 32.76 22.99 15.77
CA GLU A 545 32.40 23.07 17.18
C GLU A 545 30.88 23.03 17.37
N TRP A 546 30.44 22.30 18.39
CA TRP A 546 29.03 22.24 18.78
C TRP A 546 28.48 23.63 19.15
N LYS A 547 27.31 23.95 18.58
CA LYS A 547 26.56 25.16 18.91
C LYS A 547 25.08 24.85 19.01
N THR A 548 24.39 25.54 19.92
CA THR A 548 22.94 25.57 19.94
C THR A 548 22.44 26.47 18.82
N VAL A 549 21.48 25.97 18.05
CA VAL A 549 20.74 26.68 17.01
C VAL A 549 19.29 26.76 17.46
N GLU A 550 18.69 27.93 17.29
CA GLU A 550 17.28 28.19 17.57
C GLU A 550 16.71 29.04 16.44
N PHE A 551 15.52 28.68 15.98
CA PHE A 551 14.76 29.56 15.09
C PHE A 551 13.26 29.43 15.40
N SER A 552 12.52 30.51 15.12
CA SER A 552 11.08 30.58 15.36
C SER A 552 10.31 30.08 14.15
N PHE A 553 9.16 29.44 14.39
CA PHE A 553 8.19 29.11 13.33
C PHE A 553 7.77 30.32 12.50
N ALA A 554 7.75 31.52 13.10
CA ALA A 554 7.44 32.76 12.39
C ALA A 554 8.47 33.12 11.29
N SER A 555 9.66 32.51 11.31
CA SER A 555 10.68 32.68 10.28
C SER A 555 10.52 31.73 9.10
N LEU A 556 9.73 30.66 9.26
CA LEU A 556 9.48 29.67 8.21
C LEU A 556 8.50 30.25 7.19
N LYS A 557 8.87 30.17 5.93
CA LYS A 557 8.01 30.54 4.81
C LYS A 557 7.62 29.27 4.08
N GLY A 558 6.32 29.00 4.09
CA GLY A 558 5.67 28.02 3.25
C GLY A 558 5.70 28.40 1.77
N GLU A 559 5.10 27.55 0.94
CA GLU A 559 4.96 27.78 -0.49
C GLU A 559 4.26 29.13 -0.78
N GLY A 560 4.77 29.88 -1.76
CA GLY A 560 4.25 31.22 -2.07
C GLY A 560 4.52 32.30 -0.99
N GLY A 561 5.28 31.99 0.06
CA GLY A 561 5.66 32.92 1.13
C GLY A 561 4.64 33.06 2.27
N ALA A 562 3.63 32.19 2.33
CA ALA A 562 2.70 32.11 3.46
C ALA A 562 3.39 31.54 4.72
N PRO A 563 2.88 31.79 5.94
CA PRO A 563 3.36 31.08 7.13
C PRO A 563 3.10 29.58 7.00
N LEU A 564 4.05 28.76 7.44
CA LEU A 564 3.86 27.30 7.53
C LEU A 564 2.76 26.98 8.56
N ASP A 565 1.86 26.04 8.22
CA ASP A 565 0.91 25.50 9.18
C ASP A 565 1.60 24.50 10.12
N VAL A 566 1.89 24.95 11.33
CA VAL A 566 2.52 24.13 12.38
C VAL A 566 1.53 23.28 13.17
N SER A 567 0.23 23.35 12.87
CA SER A 567 -0.80 22.51 13.50
C SER A 567 -0.89 21.11 12.88
N GLU A 568 -0.27 20.90 11.71
CA GLU A 568 -0.28 19.64 10.99
C GLU A 568 1.11 19.23 10.47
N LEU A 569 2.13 19.31 11.33
CA LEU A 569 3.50 18.91 10.97
C LEU A 569 3.62 17.39 10.79
N LEU A 570 4.50 16.97 9.88
CA LEU A 570 4.77 15.57 9.54
C LEU A 570 6.17 15.14 9.99
N ASP A 571 7.16 15.99 9.75
CA ASP A 571 8.56 15.69 10.03
C ASP A 571 9.42 16.96 10.20
N VAL A 572 10.66 16.74 10.63
CA VAL A 572 11.72 17.74 10.67
C VAL A 572 12.95 17.16 9.98
N SER A 573 13.41 17.81 8.92
CA SER A 573 14.51 17.35 8.07
C SER A 573 15.71 18.28 8.14
N PHE A 574 16.93 17.74 8.15
CA PHE A 574 18.18 18.50 8.25
C PHE A 574 19.16 18.09 7.15
N GLY A 575 19.69 19.04 6.41
CA GLY A 575 20.54 18.71 5.27
C GLY A 575 20.94 19.91 4.46
N MET A 576 21.18 19.72 3.18
CA MET A 576 21.45 20.84 2.28
C MET A 576 21.30 20.45 0.81
N HIS A 577 21.05 21.47 0.01
CA HIS A 577 21.44 21.53 -1.39
C HIS A 577 22.90 21.95 -1.51
N ALA A 578 23.67 21.30 -2.38
CA ALA A 578 25.11 21.50 -2.46
C ALA A 578 25.63 21.50 -3.90
N GLN A 579 26.92 21.80 -4.08
CA GLN A 579 27.54 21.68 -5.39
C GLN A 579 27.78 20.22 -5.76
N ALA A 580 27.72 19.91 -7.06
CA ALA A 580 28.12 18.61 -7.58
C ALA A 580 29.53 18.22 -7.10
N ASP A 581 29.73 16.95 -6.74
CA ASP A 581 30.99 16.38 -6.21
C ASP A 581 31.43 16.92 -4.84
N GLN A 582 30.60 17.73 -4.18
CA GLN A 582 30.89 18.21 -2.83
C GLN A 582 30.66 17.10 -1.79
N SER A 583 31.60 16.91 -0.87
CA SER A 583 31.40 16.08 0.33
C SER A 583 31.11 16.95 1.54
N VAL A 584 30.07 16.59 2.30
CA VAL A 584 29.62 17.33 3.50
C VAL A 584 29.33 16.39 4.65
N TRP A 585 29.43 16.88 5.88
CA TRP A 585 29.01 16.13 7.07
C TRP A 585 28.32 17.05 8.09
N LEU A 586 27.29 16.54 8.75
CA LEU A 586 26.49 17.24 9.75
C LEU A 586 26.26 16.30 10.93
N GLU A 587 26.44 16.83 12.14
CA GLU A 587 26.02 16.16 13.37
C GLU A 587 25.03 17.01 14.15
N ILE A 588 23.99 16.35 14.66
CA ILE A 588 22.84 16.97 15.32
C ILE A 588 22.54 16.23 16.61
N ASP A 589 22.20 16.98 17.66
CA ASP A 589 21.74 16.43 18.92
C ASP A 589 20.64 17.29 19.56
N ASN A 590 19.87 16.72 20.50
CA ASN A 590 18.88 17.39 21.34
C ASN A 590 17.88 18.26 20.57
N VAL A 591 17.20 17.66 19.59
CA VAL A 591 16.18 18.35 18.77
C VAL A 591 14.86 18.43 19.55
N GLU A 592 14.37 19.64 19.77
CA GLU A 592 13.14 19.91 20.53
C GLU A 592 12.34 21.12 20.00
N PHE A 593 11.02 21.08 20.19
CA PHE A 593 10.18 22.27 20.15
C PHE A 593 10.31 23.06 21.47
N TYR A 594 10.35 24.41 21.40
CA TYR A 594 10.56 25.28 22.58
C TYR A 594 9.56 26.43 22.76
#